data_AF-A0A5E8GWR7-F1
#
_entry.id   AF-A0A5E8GWR7-F1
#
_cell.length_a   1.000
_cell.length_b   1.000
_cell.length_c   1.000
_cell.angle_alpha   90.00
_cell.angle_beta   90.00
_cell.angle_gamma   90.00
#
_symmetry.space_group_name_H-M   'P 1'
#
loop_
_entity.id
_entity.type
_entity.pdbx_description
1 polymer ?
#
loop_
_entity_poly.entity_id
_entity_poly.type
_entity_poly.pdbx_seq_one_letter_code
_entity_poly.pdbx_strand_id
1 'polypeptide(L)'
;MTKPTEPAKSSNRKLYAAGLAGAVAAVAALYVINGQNGNIGSGESCSAALVSAEAVAPHAKGEVAAFLPASQPLDLSNLTFLGPDDQPITMADFEGRTVLMNLWATWCAPCRKEMPALDELQAELGDADFEVVAVNLDRGGPEKPKAFLEEIGVGNLAYYHDAKNGLLRDLRKVARATGLPTTILISPDGCEVGTMYGPAEWASGEAKALINASMTKPEA
;
A
#
# COMPACT_ATOMS: atom_id res chain seq x y z
N MET A 1 39.16 -53.82 57.72
CA MET A 1 38.76 -54.23 56.36
C MET A 1 37.78 -53.20 55.86
N THR A 2 38.24 -52.35 54.94
CA THR A 2 37.62 -51.09 54.50
C THR A 2 36.59 -51.33 53.40
N LYS A 3 35.47 -50.60 53.47
CA LYS A 3 34.39 -50.58 52.47
C LYS A 3 34.81 -49.71 51.27
N PRO A 4 34.53 -50.09 50.00
CA PRO A 4 34.81 -49.24 48.85
C PRO A 4 33.76 -48.12 48.69
N THR A 5 34.23 -46.92 48.35
CA THR A 5 33.42 -45.74 48.04
C THR A 5 33.29 -45.57 46.51
N GLU A 6 32.08 -45.29 46.06
CA GLU A 6 31.64 -45.06 44.67
C GLU A 6 32.14 -43.71 44.10
N PRO A 7 32.53 -43.59 42.81
CA PRO A 7 32.89 -42.31 42.22
C PRO A 7 31.70 -41.58 41.57
N ALA A 8 31.66 -40.26 41.78
CA ALA A 8 30.60 -39.33 41.37
C ALA A 8 30.61 -38.96 39.87
N LYS A 9 29.41 -38.74 39.33
CA LYS A 9 29.08 -38.37 37.94
C LYS A 9 29.24 -36.85 37.71
N SER A 10 30.11 -36.45 36.78
CA SER A 10 30.33 -35.05 36.38
C SER A 10 29.27 -34.55 35.38
N SER A 11 28.80 -33.30 35.55
CA SER A 11 27.61 -32.70 34.92
C SER A 11 27.96 -31.75 33.77
N ASN A 12 27.62 -32.13 32.54
CA ASN A 12 27.79 -31.37 31.28
C ASN A 12 26.67 -30.33 30.99
N ARG A 13 26.02 -29.75 32.00
CA ARG A 13 24.89 -28.80 31.78
C ARG A 13 25.29 -27.40 31.31
N LYS A 14 26.56 -27.00 31.41
CA LYS A 14 26.99 -25.61 31.12
C LYS A 14 27.29 -25.33 29.64
N LEU A 15 27.58 -26.35 28.82
CA LEU A 15 27.89 -26.15 27.40
C LEU A 15 26.64 -25.98 26.52
N TYR A 16 25.50 -26.54 26.92
CA TYR A 16 24.25 -26.40 26.15
C TYR A 16 23.60 -25.02 26.29
N ALA A 17 23.78 -24.34 27.43
CA ALA A 17 23.19 -23.01 27.65
C ALA A 17 23.85 -21.91 26.81
N ALA A 18 25.17 -22.00 26.57
CA ALA A 18 25.89 -21.01 25.77
C ALA A 18 25.59 -21.12 24.26
N GLY A 19 25.39 -22.34 23.74
CA GLY A 19 25.05 -22.56 22.33
C GLY A 19 23.65 -22.09 21.96
N LEU A 20 22.67 -22.26 22.85
CA LEU A 20 21.28 -21.83 22.64
C LEU A 20 21.14 -20.30 22.63
N ALA A 21 21.83 -19.59 23.52
CA ALA A 21 21.78 -18.13 23.57
C ALA A 21 22.39 -17.49 22.31
N GLY A 22 23.49 -18.05 21.79
CA GLY A 22 24.12 -17.60 20.54
C GLY A 22 23.25 -17.84 19.30
N ALA A 23 22.56 -18.98 19.23
CA ALA A 23 21.67 -19.30 18.12
C ALA A 23 20.40 -18.42 18.10
N VAL A 24 19.81 -18.15 19.27
CA VAL A 24 18.63 -17.26 19.37
C VAL A 24 18.98 -15.82 19.00
N ALA A 25 20.13 -15.31 19.44
CA ALA A 25 20.59 -13.98 19.07
C ALA A 25 20.89 -13.86 17.57
N ALA A 26 21.45 -14.91 16.94
CA ALA A 26 21.69 -14.93 15.51
C ALA A 26 20.40 -15.01 14.69
N VAL A 27 19.40 -15.80 15.13
CA VAL A 27 18.07 -15.88 14.48
C VAL A 27 17.31 -14.56 14.64
N ALA A 28 17.35 -13.93 15.80
CA ALA A 28 16.73 -12.62 16.01
C ALA A 28 17.42 -11.52 15.18
N ALA A 29 18.75 -11.54 15.07
CA ALA A 29 19.48 -10.62 14.21
C ALA A 29 19.17 -10.85 12.73
N LEU A 30 19.03 -12.10 12.28
CA LEU A 30 18.59 -12.41 10.91
C LEU A 30 17.17 -11.94 10.63
N TYR A 31 16.26 -12.04 11.61
CA TYR A 31 14.88 -11.52 11.49
C TYR A 31 14.85 -9.98 11.39
N VAL A 32 15.70 -9.29 12.17
CA VAL A 32 15.79 -7.82 12.15
C VAL A 32 16.50 -7.32 10.89
N ILE A 33 17.51 -8.04 10.38
CA ILE A 33 18.25 -7.66 9.16
C ILE A 33 17.42 -7.92 7.90
N ASN A 34 16.58 -8.96 7.87
CA ASN A 34 15.63 -9.19 6.77
C ASN A 34 14.40 -8.27 6.81
N GLY A 35 14.12 -7.62 7.95
CA GLY A 35 12.97 -6.72 8.11
C GLY A 35 13.18 -5.27 7.67
N GLN A 36 14.36 -4.90 7.14
CA GLN A 36 14.68 -3.49 6.87
C GLN A 36 15.06 -3.13 5.42
N ASN A 37 14.97 -4.06 4.47
CA ASN A 37 15.27 -3.75 3.06
C ASN A 37 14.13 -4.16 2.12
N GLY A 38 13.07 -3.33 2.08
CA GLY A 38 12.03 -3.32 1.03
C GLY A 38 10.60 -3.36 1.57
N ASN A 39 9.87 -2.23 1.51
CA ASN A 39 8.44 -2.11 1.86
C ASN A 39 7.48 -2.74 0.81
N ILE A 40 8.01 -3.46 -0.16
CA ILE A 40 7.25 -3.99 -1.29
C ILE A 40 7.75 -5.41 -1.53
N GLY A 41 6.87 -6.39 -1.39
CA GLY A 41 7.17 -7.80 -1.58
C GLY A 41 7.06 -8.22 -3.05
N SER A 42 7.97 -9.07 -3.53
CA SER A 42 7.80 -9.79 -4.78
C SER A 42 6.89 -11.00 -4.52
N GLY A 43 5.59 -10.87 -4.81
CA GLY A 43 4.56 -11.79 -4.30
C GLY A 43 4.19 -12.93 -5.25
N GLU A 44 4.49 -14.18 -4.88
CA GLU A 44 3.64 -15.31 -5.31
C GLU A 44 2.19 -15.12 -4.84
N SER A 45 2.00 -14.40 -3.72
CA SER A 45 0.71 -14.04 -3.12
C SER A 45 -0.17 -13.13 -3.98
N CYS A 46 0.40 -12.33 -4.88
CA CYS A 46 -0.36 -11.36 -5.67
C CYS A 46 -0.72 -11.84 -7.09
N SER A 47 -0.50 -13.12 -7.39
CA SER A 47 -0.86 -13.70 -8.69
C SER A 47 -2.36 -13.61 -8.98
N ALA A 48 -3.21 -13.72 -7.95
CA ALA A 48 -4.66 -13.59 -8.07
C ALA A 48 -5.11 -12.18 -8.54
N ALA A 49 -4.35 -11.13 -8.19
CA ALA A 49 -4.67 -9.76 -8.62
C ALA A 49 -4.54 -9.56 -10.14
N LEU A 50 -3.81 -10.43 -10.84
CA LEU A 50 -3.74 -10.41 -12.29
C LEU A 50 -5.07 -10.77 -12.96
N VAL A 51 -5.94 -11.54 -12.27
CA VAL A 51 -7.30 -11.80 -12.77
C VAL A 51 -8.13 -10.52 -12.74
N SER A 52 -8.05 -9.74 -11.66
CA SER A 52 -8.66 -8.41 -11.59
C SER A 52 -8.05 -7.46 -12.63
N ALA A 53 -6.73 -7.54 -12.87
CA ALA A 53 -6.06 -6.75 -13.92
C ALA A 53 -6.61 -7.08 -15.32
N GLU A 54 -6.84 -8.36 -15.62
CA GLU A 54 -7.46 -8.79 -16.88
C GLU A 54 -8.92 -8.31 -16.98
N ALA A 55 -9.68 -8.39 -15.89
CA ALA A 55 -11.07 -7.92 -15.82
C ALA A 55 -11.20 -6.41 -16.06
N VAL A 56 -10.25 -5.60 -15.57
CA VAL A 56 -10.28 -4.14 -15.79
C VAL A 56 -9.78 -3.70 -17.17
N ALA A 57 -9.00 -4.52 -17.88
CA ALA A 57 -8.37 -4.13 -19.13
C ALA A 57 -9.35 -3.61 -20.22
N PRO A 58 -10.54 -4.23 -20.44
CA PRO A 58 -11.53 -3.71 -21.39
C PRO A 58 -12.17 -2.37 -20.98
N HIS A 59 -11.97 -1.95 -19.73
CA HIS A 59 -12.51 -0.71 -19.16
C HIS A 59 -11.48 0.44 -19.16
N ALA A 60 -10.20 0.18 -19.46
CA ALA A 60 -9.17 1.19 -19.66
C ALA A 60 -9.37 1.94 -21.00
N LYS A 61 -10.39 2.80 -21.07
CA LYS A 61 -10.80 3.54 -22.27
C LYS A 61 -11.32 4.94 -21.91
N GLY A 62 -11.48 5.79 -22.92
CA GLY A 62 -11.98 7.16 -22.72
C GLY A 62 -11.10 7.94 -21.74
N GLU A 63 -11.73 8.53 -20.72
CA GLU A 63 -11.07 9.32 -19.68
C GLU A 63 -10.02 8.53 -18.87
N VAL A 64 -10.11 7.19 -18.86
CA VAL A 64 -9.14 6.30 -18.19
C VAL A 64 -8.31 5.46 -19.17
N ALA A 65 -8.18 5.86 -20.44
CA ALA A 65 -7.45 5.11 -21.47
C ALA A 65 -5.94 4.92 -21.18
N ALA A 66 -5.35 5.76 -20.33
CA ALA A 66 -3.95 5.64 -19.92
C ALA A 66 -3.73 4.70 -18.72
N PHE A 67 -4.79 4.03 -18.24
CA PHE A 67 -4.67 3.05 -17.17
C PHE A 67 -3.93 1.81 -17.69
N LEU A 68 -2.93 1.37 -16.94
CA LEU A 68 -2.08 0.23 -17.27
C LEU A 68 -2.41 -0.91 -16.29
N PRO A 69 -3.17 -1.93 -16.72
CA PRO A 69 -3.38 -3.12 -15.92
C PRO A 69 -2.05 -3.77 -15.54
N ALA A 70 -1.98 -4.33 -14.33
CA ALA A 70 -0.82 -5.03 -13.84
C ALA A 70 -0.50 -6.24 -14.74
N SER A 71 0.77 -6.36 -15.12
CA SER A 71 1.28 -7.51 -15.91
C SER A 71 2.15 -8.45 -15.10
N GLN A 72 2.46 -8.08 -13.85
CA GLN A 72 3.27 -8.85 -12.91
C GLN A 72 2.70 -8.66 -11.50
N PRO A 73 2.76 -9.69 -10.64
CA PRO A 73 2.33 -9.58 -9.25
C PRO A 73 3.15 -8.53 -8.50
N LEU A 74 2.48 -7.68 -7.73
CA LEU A 74 3.13 -6.66 -6.89
C LEU A 74 2.36 -6.49 -5.58
N ASP A 75 3.03 -6.74 -4.46
CA ASP A 75 2.47 -6.60 -3.11
C ASP A 75 2.75 -5.20 -2.56
N LEU A 76 1.68 -4.44 -2.32
CA LEU A 76 1.72 -3.07 -1.80
C LEU A 76 1.22 -2.96 -0.36
N SER A 77 0.90 -4.08 0.31
CA SER A 77 0.31 -4.12 1.66
C SER A 77 1.14 -3.40 2.73
N ASN A 78 2.47 -3.40 2.57
CA ASN A 78 3.40 -2.79 3.52
C ASN A 78 3.72 -1.31 3.22
N LEU A 79 3.08 -0.68 2.24
CA LEU A 79 3.24 0.75 2.01
C LEU A 79 2.69 1.54 3.21
N THR A 80 3.47 2.52 3.68
CA THR A 80 3.15 3.29 4.89
C THR A 80 2.94 4.77 4.60
N PHE A 81 1.97 5.39 5.27
CA PHE A 81 1.69 6.83 5.24
C PHE A 81 0.95 7.24 6.53
N LEU A 82 0.53 8.50 6.63
CA LEU A 82 -0.18 9.02 7.80
C LEU A 82 -1.69 9.17 7.51
N GLY A 83 -2.49 8.73 8.47
CA GLY A 83 -3.94 8.89 8.48
C GLY A 83 -4.41 10.31 8.81
N PRO A 84 -5.73 10.55 8.82
CA PRO A 84 -6.32 11.85 9.15
C PRO A 84 -6.07 12.32 10.59
N ASP A 85 -5.72 11.40 11.47
CA ASP A 85 -5.39 11.59 12.89
C ASP A 85 -3.86 11.67 13.15
N ASP A 86 -3.09 11.84 12.07
CA ASP A 86 -1.63 11.87 12.07
C ASP A 86 -0.96 10.57 12.56
N GLN A 87 -1.71 9.46 12.66
CA GLN A 87 -1.13 8.17 13.01
C GLN A 87 -0.54 7.45 11.80
N PRO A 88 0.60 6.75 11.96
CA PRO A 88 1.10 5.84 10.94
C PRO A 88 0.11 4.72 10.65
N ILE A 89 -0.21 4.57 9.37
CA ILE A 89 -1.02 3.47 8.84
C ILE A 89 -0.29 2.83 7.67
N THR A 90 -0.80 1.69 7.25
CA THR A 90 -0.29 0.84 6.19
C THR A 90 -1.42 0.48 5.22
N MET A 91 -1.08 0.02 4.02
CA MET A 91 -2.09 -0.51 3.09
C MET A 91 -2.80 -1.75 3.64
N ALA A 92 -2.19 -2.50 4.57
CA ALA A 92 -2.85 -3.60 5.27
C ALA A 92 -4.04 -3.15 6.14
N ASP A 93 -4.09 -1.88 6.56
CA ASP A 93 -5.26 -1.34 7.29
C ASP A 93 -6.51 -1.20 6.41
N PHE A 94 -6.35 -1.37 5.09
CA PHE A 94 -7.41 -1.41 4.09
C PHE A 94 -7.71 -2.83 3.59
N GLU A 95 -7.20 -3.88 4.26
CA GLU A 95 -7.50 -5.27 3.90
C GLU A 95 -9.02 -5.49 3.79
N GLY A 96 -9.43 -6.22 2.76
CA GLY A 96 -10.84 -6.45 2.43
C GLY A 96 -11.48 -5.37 1.55
N ARG A 97 -10.83 -4.21 1.38
CA ARG A 97 -11.30 -3.10 0.52
C ARG A 97 -10.48 -2.97 -0.75
N THR A 98 -11.16 -2.75 -1.87
CA THR A 98 -10.51 -2.23 -3.08
C THR A 98 -10.12 -0.78 -2.83
N VAL A 99 -8.86 -0.42 -3.11
CA VAL A 99 -8.38 0.94 -2.88
C VAL A 99 -7.93 1.60 -4.18
N LEU A 100 -8.43 2.81 -4.43
CA LEU A 100 -7.87 3.71 -5.44
C LEU A 100 -6.92 4.69 -4.75
N MET A 101 -5.62 4.36 -4.72
CA MET A 101 -4.61 5.20 -4.09
C MET A 101 -4.11 6.26 -5.08
N ASN A 102 -4.30 7.54 -4.76
CA ASN A 102 -3.81 8.66 -5.57
C ASN A 102 -2.70 9.42 -4.83
N LEU A 103 -1.62 9.74 -5.54
CA LEU A 103 -0.55 10.59 -5.02
C LEU A 103 -0.70 12.00 -5.58
N TRP A 104 -0.81 12.99 -4.70
CA TRP A 104 -1.02 14.38 -5.10
C TRP A 104 -0.25 15.39 -4.26
N ALA A 105 -0.15 16.61 -4.76
CA ALA A 105 0.40 17.73 -4.01
C ALA A 105 -0.17 19.07 -4.51
N THR A 106 -0.20 20.10 -3.66
CA THR A 106 -0.78 21.41 -3.99
C THR A 106 0.02 22.19 -5.03
N TRP A 107 1.28 21.84 -5.26
CA TRP A 107 2.12 22.44 -6.30
C TRP A 107 1.97 21.74 -7.65
N CYS A 108 1.26 20.61 -7.71
CA CYS A 108 0.97 19.86 -8.92
C CYS A 108 -0.37 20.33 -9.51
N ALA A 109 -0.31 21.16 -10.55
CA ALA A 109 -1.50 21.68 -11.23
C ALA A 109 -2.47 20.59 -11.73
N PRO A 110 -2.03 19.51 -12.43
CA PRO A 110 -2.96 18.47 -12.85
C PRO A 110 -3.60 17.72 -11.67
N CYS A 111 -2.85 17.49 -10.58
CA CYS A 111 -3.39 16.87 -9.38
C CYS A 111 -4.54 17.69 -8.79
N ARG A 112 -4.36 19.01 -8.66
CA ARG A 112 -5.42 19.91 -8.18
C ARG A 112 -6.69 19.83 -9.02
N LYS A 113 -6.55 19.62 -10.34
CA LYS A 113 -7.66 19.59 -11.28
C LYS A 113 -8.53 18.34 -11.11
N GLU A 114 -7.94 17.19 -10.78
CA GLU A 114 -8.69 15.92 -10.64
C GLU A 114 -9.30 15.69 -9.25
N MET A 115 -8.92 16.49 -8.23
CA MET A 115 -9.42 16.30 -6.87
C MET A 115 -10.96 16.30 -6.74
N PRO A 116 -11.72 17.19 -7.43
CA PRO A 116 -13.18 17.12 -7.41
C PRO A 116 -13.74 15.80 -7.98
N ALA A 117 -13.12 15.26 -9.03
CA ALA A 117 -13.56 14.00 -9.62
C ALA A 117 -13.26 12.79 -8.71
N LEU A 118 -12.15 12.82 -7.98
CA LEU A 118 -11.85 11.82 -6.94
C LEU A 118 -12.82 11.90 -5.76
N ASP A 119 -13.19 13.12 -5.36
CA ASP A 119 -14.17 13.35 -4.29
C ASP A 119 -15.56 12.86 -4.67
N GLU A 120 -16.01 13.15 -5.88
CA GLU A 120 -17.28 12.66 -6.41
C GLU A 120 -17.28 11.12 -6.55
N LEU A 121 -16.17 10.53 -7.00
CA LEU A 121 -16.03 9.07 -7.03
C LEU A 121 -16.17 8.44 -5.63
N GLN A 122 -15.52 9.03 -4.62
CA GLN A 122 -15.67 8.59 -3.22
C GLN A 122 -17.10 8.76 -2.73
N ALA A 123 -17.78 9.86 -3.09
CA ALA A 123 -19.16 10.09 -2.70
C ALA A 123 -20.13 9.05 -3.29
N GLU A 124 -19.86 8.59 -4.52
CA GLU A 124 -20.75 7.66 -5.23
C GLU A 124 -20.48 6.19 -4.95
N LEU A 125 -19.19 5.79 -4.86
CA LEU A 125 -18.80 4.38 -4.72
C LEU A 125 -18.20 4.03 -3.36
N GLY A 126 -17.85 5.02 -2.54
CA GLY A 126 -17.17 4.79 -1.27
C GLY A 126 -18.07 4.08 -0.25
N ASP A 127 -17.64 2.91 0.22
CA ASP A 127 -18.37 2.10 1.19
C ASP A 127 -17.44 1.14 1.97
N ALA A 128 -17.96 -0.02 2.41
CA ALA A 128 -17.20 -1.01 3.14
C ALA A 128 -16.26 -1.86 2.24
N ASP A 129 -16.45 -1.84 0.92
CA ASP A 129 -15.73 -2.63 -0.07
C ASP A 129 -14.82 -1.77 -0.97
N PHE A 130 -15.01 -0.44 -1.01
CA PHE A 130 -14.19 0.49 -1.80
C PHE A 130 -13.84 1.81 -1.10
N GLU A 131 -12.60 2.27 -1.29
CA GLU A 131 -12.14 3.58 -0.80
C GLU A 131 -11.14 4.27 -1.73
N VAL A 132 -11.29 5.58 -1.90
CA VAL A 132 -10.32 6.48 -2.53
C VAL A 132 -9.35 7.00 -1.45
N VAL A 133 -8.08 6.64 -1.58
CA VAL A 133 -7.01 7.03 -0.65
C VAL A 133 -6.10 8.05 -1.33
N ALA A 134 -6.45 9.33 -1.23
CA ALA A 134 -5.69 10.43 -1.84
C ALA A 134 -4.60 10.96 -0.89
N VAL A 135 -3.36 10.47 -1.04
CA VAL A 135 -2.23 10.79 -0.18
C VAL A 135 -1.53 12.08 -0.64
N ASN A 136 -1.59 13.10 0.21
CA ASN A 136 -0.90 14.36 -0.01
C ASN A 136 0.62 14.26 0.28
N LEU A 137 1.44 14.86 -0.58
CA LEU A 137 2.91 14.84 -0.50
C LEU A 137 3.53 16.23 -0.27
N ASP A 138 2.76 17.19 0.24
CA ASP A 138 3.30 18.50 0.60
C ASP A 138 4.21 18.38 1.84
N ARG A 139 5.43 18.92 1.73
CA ARG A 139 6.40 18.93 2.85
C ARG A 139 6.11 19.99 3.91
N GLY A 140 5.22 20.93 3.60
CA GLY A 140 5.01 22.17 4.36
C GLY A 140 4.03 22.06 5.53
N GLY A 141 3.52 20.86 5.84
CA GLY A 141 2.45 20.66 6.82
C GLY A 141 1.06 20.63 6.18
N PRO A 142 0.02 20.31 6.98
CA PRO A 142 -1.32 20.05 6.49
C PRO A 142 -2.14 21.32 6.16
N GLU A 143 -1.69 22.50 6.57
CA GLU A 143 -2.46 23.75 6.49
C GLU A 143 -2.81 24.10 5.04
N LYS A 144 -1.79 24.13 4.17
CA LYS A 144 -1.95 24.47 2.74
C LYS A 144 -2.83 23.45 1.99
N PRO A 145 -2.58 22.13 2.07
CA PRO A 145 -3.42 21.17 1.38
C PRO A 145 -4.85 21.11 1.93
N LYS A 146 -5.06 21.19 3.26
CA LYS A 146 -6.42 21.22 3.83
C LYS A 146 -7.20 22.47 3.39
N ALA A 147 -6.57 23.65 3.43
CA ALA A 147 -7.19 24.88 2.93
C ALA A 147 -7.56 24.81 1.45
N PHE A 148 -6.72 24.16 0.63
CA PHE A 148 -7.02 23.95 -0.78
C PHE A 148 -8.24 23.03 -0.97
N LEU A 149 -8.33 21.90 -0.26
CA LEU A 149 -9.48 20.99 -0.37
C LEU A 149 -10.78 21.70 0.03
N GLU A 150 -10.74 22.50 1.09
CA GLU A 150 -11.87 23.34 1.52
C GLU A 150 -12.27 24.37 0.45
N GLU A 151 -11.28 25.06 -0.17
CA GLU A 151 -11.52 26.05 -1.24
C GLU A 151 -12.26 25.45 -2.44
N ILE A 152 -11.94 24.21 -2.81
CA ILE A 152 -12.55 23.53 -3.97
C ILE A 152 -13.76 22.66 -3.60
N GLY A 153 -14.18 22.66 -2.33
CA GLY A 153 -15.36 21.93 -1.86
C GLY A 153 -15.19 20.40 -1.80
N VAL A 154 -13.96 19.91 -1.67
CA VAL A 154 -13.67 18.48 -1.48
C VAL A 154 -13.87 18.11 -0.01
N GLY A 155 -14.84 17.23 0.26
CA GLY A 155 -15.29 16.92 1.63
C GLY A 155 -15.58 15.43 1.91
N ASN A 156 -15.58 14.58 0.89
CA ASN A 156 -15.78 13.14 1.00
C ASN A 156 -14.44 12.38 1.14
N LEU A 157 -13.32 13.00 0.74
CA LEU A 157 -11.99 12.42 0.89
C LEU A 157 -11.43 12.64 2.30
N ALA A 158 -11.02 11.55 2.95
CA ALA A 158 -10.21 11.62 4.16
C ALA A 158 -8.81 12.19 3.88
N TYR A 159 -8.25 12.95 4.84
CA TYR A 159 -6.95 13.59 4.66
C TYR A 159 -5.79 12.63 4.99
N TYR A 160 -5.32 11.90 3.98
CA TYR A 160 -4.10 11.10 4.06
C TYR A 160 -2.88 11.91 3.64
N HIS A 161 -1.72 11.68 4.26
CA HIS A 161 -0.52 12.44 3.91
C HIS A 161 0.80 11.71 4.20
N ASP A 162 1.85 12.14 3.50
CA ASP A 162 3.22 11.71 3.75
C ASP A 162 4.20 12.84 3.39
N ALA A 163 4.32 13.81 4.31
CA ALA A 163 5.22 14.96 4.16
C ALA A 163 6.72 14.55 4.07
N LYS A 164 7.06 13.33 4.49
CA LYS A 164 8.42 12.80 4.37
C LYS A 164 8.68 12.18 3.01
N ASN A 165 7.66 12.00 2.16
CA ASN A 165 7.71 11.36 0.84
C ASN A 165 8.35 9.96 0.88
N GLY A 166 8.16 9.20 1.96
CA GLY A 166 8.51 7.78 2.05
C GLY A 166 7.76 6.93 1.03
N LEU A 167 6.45 7.10 0.97
CA LEU A 167 5.55 6.44 0.02
C LEU A 167 6.01 6.65 -1.43
N LEU A 168 6.25 7.90 -1.82
CA LEU A 168 6.74 8.26 -3.15
C LEU A 168 8.11 7.61 -3.44
N ARG A 169 9.01 7.52 -2.46
CA ARG A 169 10.31 6.85 -2.65
C ARG A 169 10.16 5.35 -2.83
N ASP A 170 9.28 4.70 -2.07
CA ASP A 170 9.08 3.26 -2.15
C ASP A 170 8.43 2.87 -3.47
N LEU A 171 7.38 3.58 -3.90
CA LEU A 171 6.74 3.36 -5.20
C LEU A 171 7.68 3.64 -6.39
N ARG A 172 8.66 4.55 -6.25
CA ARG A 172 9.70 4.75 -7.28
C ARG A 172 10.61 3.54 -7.45
N LYS A 173 10.92 2.80 -6.38
CA LYS A 173 11.80 1.61 -6.45
C LYS A 173 11.19 0.51 -7.33
N VAL A 174 9.86 0.46 -7.42
CA VAL A 174 9.11 -0.50 -8.24
C VAL A 174 8.52 0.14 -9.50
N ALA A 175 9.01 1.32 -9.88
CA ALA A 175 8.58 2.05 -11.07
C ALA A 175 7.05 2.28 -11.12
N ARG A 176 6.46 2.71 -10.00
CA ARG A 176 5.04 3.07 -9.85
C ARG A 176 4.78 4.50 -9.41
N ALA A 177 5.80 5.36 -9.30
CA ALA A 177 5.58 6.78 -9.00
C ALA A 177 6.68 7.70 -9.56
N THR A 178 6.80 7.72 -10.89
CA THR A 178 7.81 8.54 -11.59
C THR A 178 7.46 10.04 -11.62
N GLY A 179 6.19 10.40 -11.40
CA GLY A 179 5.68 11.77 -11.39
C GLY A 179 4.34 11.88 -10.64
N LEU A 180 3.74 13.07 -10.66
CA LEU A 180 2.41 13.32 -10.10
C LEU A 180 1.44 13.87 -11.18
N PRO A 181 0.15 13.56 -11.09
CA PRO A 181 -0.41 12.55 -10.20
C PRO A 181 -0.02 11.13 -10.66
N THR A 182 -0.02 10.21 -9.72
CA THR A 182 0.04 8.77 -9.98
C THR A 182 -1.12 8.16 -9.21
N THR A 183 -1.94 7.35 -9.88
CA THR A 183 -3.05 6.62 -9.26
C THR A 183 -2.82 5.12 -9.43
N ILE A 184 -2.96 4.36 -8.34
CA ILE A 184 -2.77 2.91 -8.31
C ILE A 184 -4.07 2.28 -7.80
N LEU A 185 -4.60 1.32 -8.54
CA LEU A 185 -5.73 0.50 -8.11
C LEU A 185 -5.19 -0.74 -7.41
N ILE A 186 -5.66 -0.99 -6.20
CA ILE A 186 -5.16 -2.01 -5.29
C ILE A 186 -6.32 -2.92 -4.90
N SER A 187 -6.11 -4.23 -4.96
CA SER A 187 -7.11 -5.24 -4.59
C SER A 187 -7.31 -5.32 -3.07
N PRO A 188 -8.40 -5.98 -2.61
CA PRO A 188 -8.64 -6.26 -1.19
C PRO A 188 -7.49 -6.93 -0.43
N ASP A 189 -6.62 -7.65 -1.14
CA ASP A 189 -5.46 -8.35 -0.57
C ASP A 189 -4.19 -7.47 -0.52
N GLY A 190 -4.30 -6.18 -0.88
CA GLY A 190 -3.17 -5.25 -0.90
C GLY A 190 -2.27 -5.37 -2.15
N CYS A 191 -2.75 -6.01 -3.22
CA CYS A 191 -1.98 -6.25 -4.44
C CYS A 191 -2.33 -5.26 -5.56
N GLU A 192 -1.36 -4.90 -6.41
CA GLU A 192 -1.62 -4.03 -7.56
C GLU A 192 -2.57 -4.69 -8.59
N VAL A 193 -3.65 -4.00 -8.94
CA VAL A 193 -4.51 -4.30 -10.09
C VAL A 193 -4.07 -3.53 -11.33
N GLY A 194 -3.61 -2.29 -11.16
CA GLY A 194 -2.99 -1.51 -12.22
C GLY A 194 -2.66 -0.08 -11.79
N THR A 195 -2.02 0.66 -12.69
CA THR A 195 -1.54 2.02 -12.41
C THR A 195 -1.84 2.96 -13.56
N MET A 196 -2.10 4.22 -13.25
CA MET A 196 -2.23 5.32 -14.19
C MET A 196 -1.27 6.46 -13.82
N TYR A 197 -0.64 7.04 -14.84
CA TYR A 197 0.19 8.23 -14.71
C TYR A 197 -0.50 9.42 -15.36
N GLY A 198 -0.61 10.53 -14.63
CA GLY A 198 -1.36 11.70 -15.08
C GLY A 198 -2.82 11.70 -14.60
N PRO A 199 -3.52 12.84 -14.80
CA PRO A 199 -4.86 13.03 -14.24
C PRO A 199 -5.92 12.30 -15.07
N ALA A 200 -7.07 12.01 -14.46
CA ALA A 200 -8.27 11.52 -15.16
C ALA A 200 -9.56 12.10 -14.56
N GLU A 201 -10.63 12.09 -15.34
CA GLU A 201 -11.99 12.36 -14.84
C GLU A 201 -12.52 11.11 -14.11
N TRP A 202 -12.06 10.89 -12.87
CA TRP A 202 -12.36 9.68 -12.08
C TRP A 202 -13.85 9.47 -11.74
N ALA A 203 -14.68 10.50 -11.87
CA ALA A 203 -16.13 10.40 -11.75
C ALA A 203 -16.82 10.00 -13.07
N SER A 204 -16.08 9.78 -14.16
CA SER A 204 -16.68 9.39 -15.45
C SER A 204 -17.31 7.99 -15.39
N GLY A 205 -18.21 7.72 -16.34
CA GLY A 205 -18.79 6.39 -16.49
C GLY A 205 -17.74 5.31 -16.82
N GLU A 206 -16.69 5.66 -17.56
CA GLU A 206 -15.59 4.72 -17.83
C GLU A 206 -14.77 4.42 -16.58
N ALA A 207 -14.43 5.45 -15.78
CA ALA A 207 -13.70 5.28 -14.53
C ALA A 207 -14.49 4.42 -13.54
N LYS A 208 -15.78 4.71 -13.33
CA LYS A 208 -16.65 3.91 -12.47
C LYS A 208 -16.78 2.47 -12.97
N ALA A 209 -16.88 2.25 -14.28
CA ALA A 209 -16.91 0.90 -14.84
C ALA A 209 -15.59 0.14 -14.61
N LEU A 210 -14.45 0.82 -14.69
CA LEU A 210 -13.13 0.26 -14.38
C LEU A 210 -13.02 -0.16 -12.91
N ILE A 211 -13.44 0.71 -11.98
CA ILE A 211 -13.46 0.41 -10.54
C ILE A 211 -14.39 -0.77 -10.26
N ASN A 212 -15.62 -0.75 -10.77
CA ASN A 212 -16.57 -1.85 -10.58
C ASN A 212 -16.04 -3.20 -11.10
N ALA A 213 -15.36 -3.21 -12.26
CA ALA A 213 -14.75 -4.42 -12.80
C ALA A 213 -13.64 -5.00 -11.91
N SER A 214 -12.95 -4.16 -11.13
CA SER A 214 -11.95 -4.66 -10.16
C SER A 214 -12.56 -5.28 -8.91
N MET A 215 -13.79 -4.89 -8.55
CA MET A 215 -14.49 -5.36 -7.36
C MET A 215 -15.30 -6.64 -7.60
N THR A 216 -15.56 -6.99 -8.86
CA THR A 216 -16.23 -8.25 -9.18
C THR A 216 -15.31 -9.43 -8.86
N LYS A 217 -15.72 -10.27 -7.90
CA LYS A 217 -15.01 -11.51 -7.59
C LYS A 217 -15.04 -12.42 -8.83
N PRO A 218 -13.92 -13.03 -9.23
CA PRO A 218 -13.93 -14.06 -10.27
C PRO A 218 -14.88 -15.18 -9.83
N GLU A 219 -15.83 -15.57 -10.70
CA GLU A 219 -16.61 -16.78 -10.46
C GLU A 219 -15.65 -17.97 -10.43
N ALA A 220 -15.71 -18.76 -9.35
CA ALA A 220 -14.88 -19.94 -9.11
C ALA A 220 -15.29 -21.14 -9.97
#